data_AF-J9ECE5-F1
#
_entry.id   AF-J9ECE5-F1
#
_cell.length_a   1.000
_cell.length_b   1.000
_cell.length_c   1.000
_cell.angle_alpha   90.00
_cell.angle_beta   90.00
_cell.angle_gamma   90.00
#
_symmetry.space_group_name_H-M   'P 1'
#
loop_
_entity.id
_entity.type
_entity.pdbx_description
1 polymer ?
#
loop_
_entity_poly.entity_id
_entity_poly.type
_entity_poly.pdbx_seq_one_letter_code
_entity_poly.pdbx_strand_id
1 'polypeptide(L)' 'IRIGEMLDSRYRVYGYTGAGVFGNVVRATDAARSNTHVAVKIIRNNEVM' A
#
# COMPACT_ATOMS: atom_id res chain seq x y z
N ILE A 1 7.18 -2.99 3.07
CA ILE A 1 6.03 -3.47 2.29
C ILE A 1 6.41 -4.68 1.45
N ARG A 2 5.74 -5.79 1.74
CA ARG A 2 5.84 -7.09 1.08
C ARG A 2 4.45 -7.60 0.73
N ILE A 3 4.35 -8.53 -0.22
CA ILE A 3 3.10 -9.25 -0.49
C ILE A 3 2.69 -10.05 0.76
N GLY A 4 1.41 -9.99 1.11
CA GLY A 4 0.85 -10.60 2.31
C GLY A 4 0.92 -9.72 3.57
N GLU A 5 1.67 -8.62 3.55
CA GLU A 5 1.76 -7.67 4.65
C GLU A 5 0.40 -6.97 4.89
N MET A 6 0.07 -6.75 6.17
CA MET A 6 -1.15 -6.08 6.60
C MET A 6 -0.77 -4.65 7.04
N LEU A 7 -1.23 -3.64 6.31
CA LEU A 7 -0.99 -2.23 6.63
C LEU A 7 -2.15 -1.69 7.45
N ASP A 8 -1.83 -0.99 8.53
CA ASP A 8 -2.82 -0.37 9.41
C ASP A 8 -3.90 -1.35 9.91
N SER A 9 -3.54 -2.63 10.06
CA SER A 9 -4.46 -3.73 10.37
C SER A 9 -5.69 -3.85 9.44
N ARG A 10 -5.63 -3.26 8.23
CA ARG A 10 -6.79 -3.07 7.35
C ARG A 10 -6.52 -3.40 5.89
N TYR A 11 -5.36 -3.00 5.36
CA TYR A 11 -5.04 -3.17 3.94
C TYR A 11 -4.10 -4.35 3.73
N ARG A 12 -4.58 -5.42 3.10
CA ARG A 12 -3.75 -6.61 2.79
C ARG A 12 -3.09 -6.45 1.44
N VAL A 13 -1.77 -6.33 1.40
CA VAL A 13 -1.02 -6.17 0.15
C VAL A 13 -1.03 -7.49 -0.62
N TYR A 14 -1.44 -7.46 -1.90
CA TYR A 14 -1.44 -8.64 -2.77
C TYR A 14 -0.69 -8.43 -4.09
N GLY A 15 -0.26 -7.20 -4.41
CA GLY A 15 0.55 -6.95 -5.60
C GLY A 15 1.27 -5.62 -5.55
N TYR A 16 2.28 -5.46 -6.41
CA TYR A 16 2.91 -4.16 -6.68
C TYR A 16 2.25 -3.51 -7.90
N THR A 17 2.22 -2.18 -7.91
CA THR A 17 1.84 -1.37 -9.09
C THR A 17 3.07 -0.66 -9.64
N GLY A 18 3.88 -0.04 -8.78
CA GLY A 18 5.09 0.65 -9.20
C GLY A 18 5.83 1.36 -8.07
N ALA A 19 7.02 1.83 -8.37
CA ALA A 19 7.86 2.62 -7.48
C ALA A 19 8.31 3.89 -8.20
N GLY A 20 8.46 4.98 -7.44
CA GLY A 20 8.94 6.26 -7.96
C GLY A 20 9.69 7.07 -6.92
N VAL A 21 10.10 8.28 -7.31
CA VAL A 21 10.88 9.21 -6.46
C VAL A 21 10.16 9.52 -5.15
N PHE A 22 8.83 9.65 -5.19
CA PHE A 22 7.99 9.99 -4.03
C PHE A 22 7.52 8.79 -3.22
N GLY A 23 7.97 7.56 -3.55
CA GLY A 23 7.58 6.33 -2.87
C GLY A 23 6.85 5.34 -3.76
N ASN A 24 6.15 4.38 -3.13
CA ASN A 24 5.67 3.15 -3.78
C ASN A 24 4.16 3.14 -3.91
N VAL A 25 3.64 2.40 -4.89
CA VAL A 25 2.21 2.10 -5.04
C VAL A 25 2.03 0.59 -5.06
N VAL A 26 1.14 0.09 -4.20
CA VAL A 26 0.78 -1.33 -4.12
C VAL A 26 -0.71 -1.54 -4.32
N ARG A 27 -1.08 -2.75 -4.73
CA ARG A 27 -2.46 -3.24 -4.76
C ARG A 27 -2.76 -3.98 -3.46
N ALA A 28 -3.87 -3.63 -2.83
CA ALA A 28 -4.30 -4.20 -1.57
C ALA A 28 -5.82 -4.39 -1.52
N THR A 29 -6.30 -5.26 -0.61
CA THR A 29 -7.72 -5.35 -0.28
C THR A 29 -8.02 -4.59 1.01
N ASP A 30 -9.09 -3.81 1.04
CA ASP A 30 -9.57 -3.10 2.23
C ASP A 30 -10.53 -3.99 3.05
N ALA A 31 -10.04 -4.52 4.18
CA ALA A 31 -10.80 -5.41 5.04
C ALA A 31 -12.03 -4.74 5.69
N ALA A 32 -11.99 -3.41 5.89
CA ALA A 32 -13.13 -2.67 6.44
C ALA A 32 -14.24 -2.41 5.40
N ARG A 33 -13.96 -2.69 4.12
CA ARG A 33 -14.86 -2.47 3.00
C ARG A 33 -15.00 -3.73 2.15
N SER A 34 -15.35 -4.85 2.79
CA SER A 34 -15.64 -6.13 2.14
C SER A 34 -14.52 -6.61 1.19
N ASN A 35 -13.26 -6.40 1.56
CA ASN A 35 -12.09 -6.73 0.75
C ASN A 35 -12.08 -6.08 -0.65
N THR A 36 -12.66 -4.89 -0.78
CA THR A 36 -12.59 -4.09 -2.02
C THR A 36 -11.14 -3.83 -2.42
N HIS A 37 -10.90 -3.86 -3.72
CA HIS A 37 -9.55 -3.71 -4.28
C HIS A 37 -9.20 -2.23 -4.34
N VAL A 38 -8.04 -1.87 -3.78
CA VAL A 38 -7.56 -0.48 -3.68
C VAL A 38 -6.09 -0.39 -4.06
N ALA A 39 -5.67 0.79 -4.52
CA ALA A 39 -4.27 1.15 -4.63
C ALA A 39 -3.84 1.93 -3.38
N VAL A 40 -2.72 1.55 -2.76
CA VAL A 40 -2.16 2.23 -1.60
C VAL A 40 -0.87 2.93 -2.02
N LYS A 41 -0.86 4.27 -1.93
CA LYS A 41 0.35 5.10 -2.12
C LYS A 41 1.09 5.20 -0.78
N ILE A 42 2.32 4.72 -0.75
CA ILE A 42 3.21 4.75 0.42
C ILE A 42 4.25 5.83 0.15
N ILE A 43 4.19 6.91 0.91
CA ILE A 43 5.12 8.04 0.79
C ILE A 43 6.41 7.71 1.55
N ARG A 44 7.55 8.15 1.01
CA ARG A 44 8.84 8.01 1.72
C ARG A 44 8.81 8.90 2.95
N ASN A 45 9.24 8.37 4.10
CA ASN A 45 9.45 9.18 5.29
C ASN A 45 10.78 9.93 5.12
N ASN A 46 10.71 11.15 4.60
CA ASN A 46 11.86 12.01 4.37
C ASN A 46 11.52 13.43 4.86
N GLU A 47 12.33 13.98 5.74
CA GLU A 47 12.08 15.28 6.39
C GLU A 47 12.22 16.48 5.44
N VAL A 48 12.87 16.29 4.29
CA VAL A 48 13.16 17.33 3.29
C VAL A 48 12.15 17.28 2.12
N MET A 49 11.23 16.30 2.10
CA MET A 49 10.18 16.19 1.08
C MET A 49 8.91 16.93 1.48
#